data_AF-A0A957M247-F1
#
_entry.id   AF-A0A957M247-F1
#
_cell.length_a   1.000
_cell.length_b   1.000
_cell.length_c   1.000
_cell.angle_alpha   90.00
_cell.angle_beta   90.00
_cell.angle_gamma   90.00
#
_symmetry.space_group_name_H-M   'P 1'
#
loop_
_entity.id
_entity.type
_entity.pdbx_description
1 polymer ?
#
loop_
_entity_poly.entity_id
_entity_poly.type
_entity_poly.pdbx_seq_one_letter_code
_entity_poly.pdbx_strand_id
1 'polypeptide(L)'
;MKRRLYLLLAISLIAAMVLAACGAPAAPSGGAAPEAAAPAATGPVVNRLGITLPDDALPLEQQVFRFPADEQKYMTWDASVYAENEGDVFGWADSCVRPDKDFNPQPNICESWTVSDDGLLWTFNLQQDKVWSDGTPLTANDFVFTFQRYARPDYDFEWFYSMMGIKNWSQVVSGEVAPEELGVKAVDDYTLTIETDYPVPYLIKIMADAWVVPQHIVKDRLDDGTWALNPDNYVSAGPFV
;
A
#
# COMPACT_ATOMS: atom_id res chain seq x y z
N MET A 1 6.22 45.07 49.76
CA MET A 1 7.45 44.44 49.20
C MET A 1 7.17 43.32 48.20
N LYS A 2 6.23 42.40 48.44
CA LYS A 2 5.96 41.26 47.54
C LYS A 2 5.47 41.64 46.12
N ARG A 3 4.66 42.68 45.95
CA ARG A 3 4.11 43.09 44.63
C ARG A 3 5.14 43.73 43.68
N ARG A 4 6.19 44.36 44.21
CA ARG A 4 7.32 44.89 43.41
C ARG A 4 8.33 43.80 43.04
N LEU A 5 8.42 42.75 43.85
CA LEU A 5 9.26 41.57 43.58
C LEU A 5 8.69 40.72 42.43
N TYR A 6 7.37 40.56 42.35
CA TYR A 6 6.72 39.84 41.24
C TYR A 6 6.78 40.59 39.89
N LEU A 7 6.72 41.93 39.90
CA LEU A 7 6.89 42.72 38.67
C LEU A 7 8.33 42.65 38.13
N LEU A 8 9.33 42.61 39.02
CA LEU A 8 10.74 42.47 38.63
C LEU A 8 11.08 41.06 38.13
N LEU A 9 10.46 40.01 38.69
CA LEU A 9 10.59 38.63 38.21
C LEU A 9 9.87 38.38 36.87
N ALA A 10 8.75 39.06 36.61
CA ALA A 10 8.04 38.95 35.33
C ALA A 10 8.79 39.66 34.18
N ILE A 11 9.44 40.80 34.47
CA ILE A 11 10.25 41.54 33.48
C ILE A 11 11.58 40.80 33.20
N SER A 12 12.17 40.10 34.17
CA SER A 12 13.38 39.29 33.93
C SER A 12 13.11 38.03 33.11
N LEU A 13 11.91 37.44 33.19
CA LEU A 13 11.53 36.28 32.38
C LEU A 13 11.29 36.63 30.90
N ILE A 14 10.76 37.82 30.62
CA ILE A 14 10.51 38.29 29.25
C ILE A 14 11.82 38.72 28.56
N ALA A 15 12.79 39.26 29.30
CA ALA A 15 14.10 39.61 28.76
C ALA A 15 14.95 38.37 28.38
N ALA A 16 14.72 37.21 29.02
CA ALA A 16 15.41 35.97 28.70
C ALA A 16 14.90 35.28 27.41
N MET A 17 13.67 35.57 26.97
CA MET A 17 13.11 34.99 25.75
C MET A 17 13.49 35.74 24.45
N VAL A 18 14.07 36.95 24.55
CA VAL A 18 14.47 37.75 23.37
C VAL A 18 15.95 37.55 23.00
N LEU A 19 16.76 36.91 23.85
CA LEU A 19 18.22 36.78 23.66
C LEU A 19 18.70 35.41 23.17
N ALA A 20 17.80 34.48 22.83
CA ALA A 20 18.14 33.18 22.23
C ALA A 20 17.83 33.09 20.72
N ALA A 21 17.65 34.22 20.03
CA ALA A 21 17.37 34.25 18.58
C ALA A 21 18.62 34.53 17.71
N CYS A 22 19.82 34.62 18.29
CA CYS A 22 21.06 34.70 17.51
C CYS A 22 21.75 33.33 17.50
N GLY A 23 21.18 32.38 16.75
CA GLY A 23 21.87 31.17 16.33
C GLY A 23 22.97 31.50 15.31
N ALA A 24 24.10 30.81 15.41
CA ALA A 24 25.30 30.94 14.59
C ALA A 24 25.02 30.95 13.07
N PRO A 25 25.89 31.54 12.22
CA PRO A 25 25.75 31.43 10.78
C PRO A 25 25.69 29.95 10.38
N ALA A 26 24.61 29.58 9.71
CA ALA A 26 24.49 28.27 9.10
C ALA A 26 25.70 28.03 8.18
N ALA A 27 26.30 26.85 8.29
CA ALA A 27 27.24 26.37 7.29
C ALA A 27 26.57 26.47 5.91
N PRO A 28 27.32 26.82 4.84
CA PRO A 28 26.72 26.99 3.53
C PRO A 28 26.10 25.66 3.13
N SER A 29 24.77 25.62 3.07
CA SER A 29 24.09 24.59 2.30
C SER A 29 24.66 24.68 0.90
N GLY A 30 25.11 23.54 0.36
CA GLY A 30 25.56 23.44 -1.01
C GLY A 30 24.39 23.77 -1.93
N GLY A 31 24.18 25.07 -2.18
CA GLY A 31 23.27 25.53 -3.20
C GLY A 31 23.78 24.99 -4.52
N ALA A 32 22.96 24.16 -5.18
CA ALA A 32 23.14 23.87 -6.59
C ALA A 32 23.39 25.21 -7.32
N ALA A 33 24.42 25.23 -8.16
CA ALA A 33 24.67 26.36 -9.04
C ALA A 33 23.37 26.72 -9.78
N PRO A 34 23.10 28.02 -10.06
CA PRO A 34 21.93 28.40 -10.82
C PRO A 34 21.95 27.64 -12.15
N GLU A 35 20.97 26.77 -12.34
CA GLU A 35 20.78 26.04 -13.57
C GLU A 35 20.59 27.08 -14.68
N ALA A 36 21.46 27.03 -15.70
CA ALA A 36 21.38 27.95 -16.82
C ALA A 36 19.99 27.83 -17.46
N ALA A 37 19.31 28.96 -17.67
CA ALA A 37 17.98 28.99 -18.28
C ALA A 37 17.98 28.16 -19.57
N ALA A 38 17.17 27.10 -19.60
CA ALA A 38 17.01 26.27 -20.78
C ALA A 38 16.46 27.11 -21.94
N PRO A 39 16.89 26.87 -23.19
CA PRO A 39 16.37 27.59 -24.34
C PRO A 39 14.86 27.33 -24.48
N ALA A 40 14.11 28.40 -24.78
CA ALA A 40 12.67 28.32 -25.04
C ALA A 40 12.37 27.31 -26.18
N ALA A 41 11.24 26.61 -26.07
CA ALA A 41 10.77 25.69 -27.11
C ALA A 41 10.70 26.42 -28.46
N THR A 42 11.27 25.83 -29.51
CA THR A 42 11.35 26.45 -30.85
C THR A 42 10.14 26.15 -31.75
N GLY A 43 8.99 25.78 -31.15
CA GLY A 43 7.75 25.50 -31.86
C GLY A 43 6.60 25.08 -30.94
N PRO A 44 5.37 24.96 -31.46
CA PRO A 44 4.19 24.59 -30.69
C PRO A 44 4.37 23.21 -30.03
N VAL A 45 4.17 23.15 -28.72
CA VAL A 45 4.23 21.90 -27.95
C VAL A 45 2.89 21.18 -28.05
N VAL A 46 2.90 19.91 -28.45
CA VAL A 46 1.69 19.09 -28.55
C VAL A 46 1.76 17.97 -27.52
N ASN A 47 0.75 17.86 -26.65
CA ASN A 47 0.71 16.81 -25.63
C ASN A 47 0.32 15.44 -26.20
N ARG A 48 0.35 14.39 -25.35
CA ARG A 48 -0.01 13.01 -25.76
C ARG A 48 -1.45 12.85 -26.29
N LEU A 49 -2.33 13.82 -26.04
CA LEU A 49 -3.70 13.84 -26.52
C LEU A 49 -3.85 14.58 -27.87
N GLY A 50 -2.74 15.02 -28.48
CA GLY A 50 -2.78 15.77 -29.74
C GLY A 50 -3.21 17.24 -29.58
N ILE A 51 -3.23 17.77 -28.35
CA ILE A 51 -3.63 19.15 -28.07
C ILE A 51 -2.39 20.03 -28.14
N THR A 52 -2.46 21.10 -28.95
CA THR A 52 -1.44 22.15 -28.97
C THR A 52 -1.57 22.99 -27.70
N LEU A 53 -0.49 23.03 -26.92
CA LEU A 53 -0.38 23.80 -25.68
C LEU A 53 -0.14 25.28 -25.98
N PRO A 54 -0.38 26.19 -25.01
CA PRO A 54 -0.07 27.61 -25.15
C PRO A 54 1.38 27.86 -25.63
N ASP A 55 1.58 28.98 -26.33
CA ASP A 55 2.88 29.34 -26.91
C ASP A 55 4.01 29.51 -25.87
N ASP A 56 3.66 29.72 -24.60
CA ASP A 56 4.59 29.82 -23.47
C ASP A 56 4.81 28.50 -22.72
N ALA A 57 4.25 27.38 -23.21
CA ALA A 57 4.47 26.07 -22.64
C ALA A 57 5.95 25.65 -22.78
N LEU A 58 6.53 25.17 -21.68
CA LEU A 58 7.85 24.54 -21.70
C LEU A 58 7.83 23.25 -22.55
N PRO A 59 8.97 22.81 -23.09
CA PRO A 59 9.10 21.47 -23.69
C PRO A 59 8.57 20.37 -22.76
N LEU A 60 7.97 19.30 -23.30
CA LEU A 60 7.31 18.25 -22.50
C LEU A 60 8.24 17.64 -21.44
N GLU A 61 9.50 17.43 -21.79
CA GLU A 61 10.54 16.90 -20.90
C GLU A 61 10.88 17.84 -19.73
N GLN A 62 10.47 19.10 -19.79
CA GLN A 62 10.65 20.11 -18.75
C GLN A 62 9.35 20.40 -17.98
N GLN A 63 8.21 19.88 -18.43
CA GLN A 63 6.93 19.98 -17.71
C GLN A 63 6.92 18.98 -16.54
N VAL A 64 7.70 19.29 -15.50
CA VAL A 64 7.82 18.44 -14.31
C VAL A 64 6.81 18.91 -13.26
N PHE A 65 5.81 18.07 -12.98
CA PHE A 65 4.97 18.24 -11.80
C PHE A 65 5.67 17.62 -10.60
N ARG A 66 6.21 18.47 -9.72
CA ARG A 66 6.76 18.03 -8.42
C ARG A 66 5.68 18.23 -7.37
N PHE A 67 5.31 17.16 -6.68
CA PHE A 67 4.50 17.23 -5.49
C PHE A 67 5.35 16.72 -4.32
N PRO A 68 5.21 17.29 -3.11
CA PRO A 68 5.81 16.72 -1.92
C PRO A 68 5.15 15.35 -1.68
N ALA A 69 5.96 14.30 -1.62
CA ALA A 69 5.57 13.03 -1.04
C ALA A 69 6.24 12.95 0.34
N ASP A 70 5.49 12.54 1.36
CA ASP A 70 6.09 12.21 2.65
C ASP A 70 6.97 10.96 2.48
N GLU A 71 8.08 10.88 3.22
CA GLU A 71 8.81 9.61 3.33
C GLU A 71 7.94 8.66 4.14
N GLN A 72 7.37 7.69 3.45
CA GLN A 72 6.40 6.77 4.00
C GLN A 72 7.12 5.74 4.87
N LYS A 73 6.43 5.27 5.92
CA LYS A 73 7.05 4.42 6.94
C LYS A 73 7.41 3.05 6.39
N TYR A 74 6.55 2.47 5.56
CA TYR A 74 6.65 1.11 5.07
C TYR A 74 6.94 1.07 3.57
N MET A 75 7.75 0.11 3.13
CA MET A 75 8.07 -0.07 1.70
C MET A 75 6.91 -0.66 0.91
N THR A 76 5.95 -1.28 1.59
CA THR A 76 4.88 -2.07 0.98
C THR A 76 3.54 -1.77 1.61
N TRP A 77 2.53 -1.81 0.76
CA TRP A 77 1.15 -1.44 1.04
C TRP A 77 0.51 -2.34 2.11
N ASP A 78 0.90 -3.62 2.14
CA ASP A 78 0.29 -4.60 3.03
C ASP A 78 0.55 -4.27 4.50
N ALA A 79 1.58 -3.48 4.83
CA ALA A 79 1.83 -3.05 6.20
C ALA A 79 0.90 -1.92 6.68
N SER A 80 0.55 -0.97 5.80
CA SER A 80 -0.35 0.15 6.12
C SER A 80 -0.76 0.90 4.85
N VAL A 81 -2.07 1.00 4.59
CA VAL A 81 -2.59 1.74 3.41
C VAL A 81 -2.35 3.26 3.49
N TYR A 82 -2.07 3.75 4.70
CA TYR A 82 -1.87 5.18 4.98
C TYR A 82 -0.42 5.57 5.25
N ALA A 83 0.51 4.62 5.25
CA ALA A 83 1.92 4.84 5.54
C ALA A 83 2.88 4.02 4.64
N GLU A 84 2.40 3.59 3.48
CA GLU A 84 3.14 2.87 2.45
C GLU A 84 3.84 3.80 1.47
N ASN A 85 4.99 3.38 0.94
CA ASN A 85 5.69 4.11 -0.11
C ASN A 85 4.82 4.21 -1.37
N GLU A 86 4.63 5.42 -1.86
CA GLU A 86 3.76 5.69 -3.00
C GLU A 86 4.30 5.02 -4.27
N GLY A 87 3.49 4.13 -4.87
CA GLY A 87 3.77 3.54 -6.18
C GLY A 87 2.73 2.48 -6.55
N ASP A 88 2.98 1.78 -7.66
CA ASP A 88 2.05 0.80 -8.21
C ASP A 88 2.13 -0.54 -7.47
N VAL A 89 1.13 -0.83 -6.63
CA VAL A 89 1.01 -2.10 -5.90
C VAL A 89 1.08 -3.33 -6.82
N PHE A 90 0.58 -3.21 -8.06
CA PHE A 90 0.67 -4.31 -9.05
C PHE A 90 2.09 -4.56 -9.56
N GLY A 91 3.02 -3.66 -9.27
CA GLY A 91 4.44 -3.79 -9.60
C GLY A 91 5.17 -4.78 -8.69
N TRP A 92 4.87 -4.78 -7.40
CA TRP A 92 5.59 -5.56 -6.38
C TRP A 92 4.73 -6.57 -5.63
N ALA A 93 3.41 -6.47 -5.70
CA ALA A 93 2.49 -7.46 -5.18
C ALA A 93 1.70 -8.11 -6.31
N ASP A 94 1.05 -9.21 -6.01
CA ASP A 94 0.25 -9.93 -7.00
C ASP A 94 -1.02 -10.50 -6.38
N SER A 95 -2.01 -10.79 -7.21
CA SER A 95 -3.36 -11.15 -6.75
C SER A 95 -3.95 -12.31 -7.54
N CYS A 96 -5.09 -12.82 -7.10
CA CYS A 96 -5.71 -13.99 -7.72
C CYS A 96 -6.02 -13.76 -9.21
N VAL A 97 -6.47 -12.56 -9.58
CA VAL A 97 -6.75 -12.14 -10.96
C VAL A 97 -6.20 -10.75 -11.25
N ARG A 98 -5.96 -10.41 -12.51
CA ARG A 98 -5.60 -9.03 -12.92
C ARG A 98 -6.64 -8.48 -13.89
N PRO A 99 -7.01 -7.20 -13.80
CA PRO A 99 -7.93 -6.60 -14.77
C PRO A 99 -7.24 -6.45 -16.13
N ASP A 100 -7.96 -6.74 -17.21
CA ASP A 100 -7.55 -6.28 -18.55
C ASP A 100 -7.89 -4.79 -18.75
N LYS A 101 -7.59 -4.28 -19.96
CA LYS A 101 -7.88 -2.89 -20.35
C LYS A 101 -9.37 -2.48 -20.28
N ASP A 102 -10.26 -3.47 -20.20
CA ASP A 102 -11.72 -3.27 -20.12
C ASP A 102 -12.24 -3.60 -18.70
N PHE A 103 -11.34 -3.77 -17.73
CA PHE A 103 -11.63 -4.12 -16.34
C PHE A 103 -12.30 -5.49 -16.15
N ASN A 104 -12.10 -6.42 -17.08
CA ASN A 104 -12.50 -7.81 -16.87
C ASN A 104 -11.40 -8.56 -16.10
N PRO A 105 -11.75 -9.40 -15.12
CA PRO A 105 -10.78 -10.21 -14.40
C PRO A 105 -10.17 -11.25 -15.34
N GLN A 106 -8.85 -11.26 -15.43
CA GLN A 106 -8.06 -12.24 -16.16
C GLN A 106 -7.30 -13.15 -15.18
N PRO A 107 -7.11 -14.43 -15.53
CA PRO A 107 -6.27 -15.34 -14.76
C PRO A 107 -4.91 -14.72 -14.41
N ASN A 108 -4.48 -14.91 -13.17
CA ASN A 108 -3.16 -14.46 -12.73
C ASN A 108 -2.49 -15.45 -11.78
N ILE A 109 -2.62 -15.33 -10.45
CA ILE A 109 -2.21 -16.42 -9.55
C ILE A 109 -3.24 -17.55 -9.63
N CYS A 110 -4.52 -17.21 -9.72
CA CYS A 110 -5.59 -18.15 -9.98
C CYS A 110 -5.78 -18.34 -11.48
N GLU A 111 -5.81 -19.58 -11.95
CA GLU A 111 -6.09 -19.92 -13.35
C GLU A 111 -7.59 -20.02 -13.65
N SER A 112 -8.39 -20.38 -12.65
CA SER A 112 -9.84 -20.53 -12.80
C SER A 112 -10.56 -20.39 -11.47
N TRP A 113 -11.87 -20.17 -11.55
CA TRP A 113 -12.75 -20.16 -10.38
C TRP A 113 -14.16 -20.64 -10.73
N THR A 114 -14.86 -21.12 -9.72
CA THR A 114 -16.27 -21.52 -9.80
C THR A 114 -17.05 -20.93 -8.65
N VAL A 115 -18.35 -20.73 -8.83
CA VAL A 115 -19.28 -20.29 -7.80
C VAL A 115 -20.35 -21.36 -7.65
N SER A 116 -20.72 -21.71 -6.42
CA SER A 116 -21.84 -22.60 -6.13
C SER A 116 -23.17 -22.05 -6.63
N ASP A 117 -24.17 -22.92 -6.81
CA ASP A 117 -25.50 -22.55 -7.31
C ASP A 117 -26.21 -21.49 -6.42
N ASP A 118 -25.93 -21.49 -5.12
CA ASP A 118 -26.46 -20.51 -4.16
C ASP A 118 -25.65 -19.20 -4.10
N GLY A 119 -24.51 -19.13 -4.79
CA GLY A 119 -23.65 -17.95 -4.83
C GLY A 119 -22.79 -17.72 -3.59
N LEU A 120 -22.75 -18.69 -2.66
CA LEU A 120 -22.12 -18.52 -1.33
C LEU A 120 -20.73 -19.13 -1.20
N LEU A 121 -20.33 -20.02 -2.11
CA LEU A 121 -19.03 -20.65 -2.11
C LEU A 121 -18.29 -20.38 -3.41
N TRP A 122 -17.14 -19.75 -3.29
CA TRP A 122 -16.19 -19.54 -4.37
C TRP A 122 -15.04 -20.53 -4.22
N THR A 123 -14.68 -21.21 -5.31
CA THR A 123 -13.50 -22.07 -5.37
C THR A 123 -12.56 -21.50 -6.42
N PHE A 124 -11.30 -21.28 -6.06
CA PHE A 124 -10.25 -20.77 -6.93
C PHE A 124 -9.16 -21.82 -7.06
N ASN A 125 -8.75 -22.10 -8.30
CA ASN A 125 -7.62 -22.99 -8.59
C ASN A 125 -6.42 -22.12 -8.93
N LEU A 126 -5.30 -22.34 -8.24
CA LEU A 126 -4.05 -21.62 -8.39
C LEU A 126 -3.15 -22.27 -9.44
N GLN A 127 -2.35 -21.45 -10.11
CA GLN A 127 -1.28 -21.90 -10.99
C GLN A 127 -0.13 -22.48 -10.15
N GLN A 128 0.31 -23.69 -10.49
CA GLN A 128 1.32 -24.43 -9.70
C GLN A 128 2.76 -23.96 -9.93
N ASP A 129 3.01 -23.18 -10.97
CA ASP A 129 4.33 -22.64 -11.32
C ASP A 129 4.59 -21.25 -10.72
N LYS A 130 3.63 -20.71 -9.97
CA LYS A 130 3.78 -19.43 -9.26
C LYS A 130 4.72 -19.59 -8.07
N VAL A 131 5.72 -18.73 -8.03
CA VAL A 131 6.72 -18.67 -6.96
C VAL A 131 6.87 -17.24 -6.49
N TRP A 132 7.21 -17.11 -5.22
CA TRP A 132 7.74 -15.90 -4.63
C TRP A 132 9.13 -15.59 -5.20
N SER A 133 9.58 -14.33 -5.08
CA SER A 133 10.89 -13.88 -5.57
C SER A 133 12.09 -14.62 -4.95
N ASP A 134 11.90 -15.27 -3.80
CA ASP A 134 12.90 -16.12 -3.14
C ASP A 134 12.89 -17.59 -3.60
N GLY A 135 12.00 -17.94 -4.54
CA GLY A 135 11.83 -19.27 -5.10
C GLY A 135 10.87 -20.19 -4.32
N THR A 136 10.29 -19.72 -3.21
CA THR A 136 9.27 -20.47 -2.45
C THR A 136 7.99 -20.59 -3.29
N PRO A 137 7.34 -21.76 -3.37
CA PRO A 137 6.05 -21.89 -4.04
C PRO A 137 4.99 -20.97 -3.43
N LEU A 138 4.17 -20.34 -4.27
CA LEU A 138 3.02 -19.54 -3.84
C LEU A 138 1.80 -20.46 -3.77
N THR A 139 1.18 -20.57 -2.60
CA THR A 139 0.14 -21.57 -2.31
C THR A 139 -1.16 -20.96 -1.80
N ALA A 140 -2.23 -21.75 -1.72
CA ALA A 140 -3.50 -21.35 -1.13
C ALA A 140 -3.35 -20.96 0.36
N ASN A 141 -2.34 -21.48 1.07
CA ASN A 141 -2.07 -21.09 2.45
C ASN A 141 -1.60 -19.63 2.57
N ASP A 142 -0.91 -19.10 1.56
CA ASP A 142 -0.53 -17.69 1.54
C ASP A 142 -1.78 -16.79 1.49
N PHE A 143 -2.80 -17.17 0.71
CA PHE A 143 -4.09 -16.47 0.69
C PHE A 143 -4.84 -16.59 2.01
N VAL A 144 -4.92 -17.80 2.59
CA VAL A 144 -5.56 -18.00 3.91
C VAL A 144 -4.93 -17.08 4.95
N PHE A 145 -3.60 -17.09 5.04
CA PHE A 145 -2.87 -16.21 5.94
C PHE A 145 -3.11 -14.73 5.63
N THR A 146 -3.11 -14.34 4.35
CA THR A 146 -3.36 -12.97 3.91
C THR A 146 -4.73 -12.47 4.39
N PHE A 147 -5.80 -13.23 4.15
CA PHE A 147 -7.15 -12.80 4.54
C PHE A 147 -7.36 -12.80 6.05
N GLN A 148 -6.78 -13.76 6.77
CA GLN A 148 -6.78 -13.77 8.24
C GLN A 148 -6.07 -12.53 8.79
N ARG A 149 -4.96 -12.13 8.16
CA ARG A 149 -4.23 -10.91 8.51
C ARG A 149 -5.05 -9.66 8.22
N TYR A 150 -5.75 -9.59 7.09
CA TYR A 150 -6.58 -8.44 6.75
C TYR A 150 -7.80 -8.26 7.67
N ALA A 151 -8.29 -9.35 8.26
CA ALA A 151 -9.37 -9.31 9.22
C ALA A 151 -8.88 -8.97 10.65
N ARG A 152 -7.59 -8.73 10.87
CA ARG A 152 -7.08 -8.35 12.19
C ARG A 152 -7.57 -6.96 12.59
N PRO A 153 -7.89 -6.73 13.88
CA PRO A 153 -8.36 -5.43 14.37
C PRO A 153 -7.35 -4.28 14.21
N ASP A 154 -6.06 -4.59 14.08
CA ASP A 154 -4.97 -3.61 13.98
C ASP A 154 -4.51 -3.34 12.54
N TYR A 155 -5.14 -3.97 11.55
CA TYR A 155 -4.90 -3.68 10.14
C TYR A 155 -5.78 -2.51 9.68
N ASP A 156 -5.19 -1.52 9.01
CA ASP A 156 -5.83 -0.23 8.71
C ASP A 156 -6.65 -0.18 7.41
N PHE A 157 -6.74 -1.33 6.73
CA PHE A 157 -7.49 -1.52 5.48
C PHE A 157 -8.50 -2.67 5.53
N GLU A 158 -8.79 -3.16 6.73
CA GLU A 158 -9.83 -4.14 7.02
C GLU A 158 -11.21 -3.73 6.46
N TRP A 159 -11.54 -2.43 6.52
CA TRP A 159 -12.83 -1.90 6.08
C TRP A 159 -13.04 -2.09 4.57
N PHE A 160 -11.99 -2.05 3.76
CA PHE A 160 -12.06 -2.29 2.33
C PHE A 160 -12.40 -3.75 2.04
N TYR A 161 -11.70 -4.67 2.71
CA TYR A 161 -11.91 -6.10 2.54
C TYR A 161 -13.21 -6.61 3.13
N SER A 162 -13.86 -5.86 4.04
CA SER A 162 -15.23 -6.17 4.50
C SER A 162 -16.25 -6.27 3.35
N MET A 163 -16.01 -5.59 2.23
CA MET A 163 -16.86 -5.65 1.04
C MET A 163 -16.88 -7.02 0.36
N MET A 164 -15.89 -7.88 0.63
CA MET A 164 -15.81 -9.25 0.10
C MET A 164 -16.90 -10.16 0.68
N GLY A 165 -17.56 -9.76 1.77
CA GLY A 165 -18.65 -10.51 2.39
C GLY A 165 -18.23 -11.89 2.91
N ILE A 166 -16.93 -12.08 3.19
CA ILE A 166 -16.38 -13.33 3.70
C ILE A 166 -17.06 -13.68 5.01
N LYS A 167 -17.51 -14.93 5.12
CA LYS A 167 -18.17 -15.44 6.31
C LYS A 167 -17.30 -15.23 7.56
N ASN A 168 -17.93 -14.77 8.63
CA ASN A 168 -17.31 -14.44 9.92
C ASN A 168 -16.35 -13.22 9.92
N TRP A 169 -16.28 -12.42 8.84
CA TRP A 169 -15.38 -11.26 8.78
C TRP A 169 -15.53 -10.32 9.98
N SER A 170 -16.76 -9.88 10.26
CA SER A 170 -17.05 -8.93 11.34
C SER A 170 -16.74 -9.51 12.73
N GLN A 171 -16.95 -10.80 12.93
CA GLN A 171 -16.69 -11.51 14.18
C GLN A 171 -15.18 -11.68 14.43
N VAL A 172 -14.39 -11.87 13.38
CA VAL A 172 -12.92 -11.87 13.49
C VAL A 172 -12.40 -10.47 13.79
N VAL A 173 -12.88 -9.46 13.06
CA VAL A 173 -12.48 -8.05 13.26
C VAL A 173 -12.85 -7.55 14.67
N SER A 174 -13.98 -7.99 15.23
CA SER A 174 -14.39 -7.64 16.60
C SER A 174 -13.64 -8.43 17.68
N GLY A 175 -12.91 -9.49 17.31
CA GLY A 175 -12.29 -10.44 18.23
C GLY A 175 -13.27 -11.39 18.92
N GLU A 176 -14.51 -11.50 18.43
CA GLU A 176 -15.50 -12.46 18.94
C GLU A 176 -15.11 -13.91 18.62
N VAL A 177 -14.50 -14.14 17.45
CA VAL A 177 -13.96 -15.44 17.03
C VAL A 177 -12.51 -15.30 16.58
N ALA A 178 -11.78 -16.43 16.56
CA ALA A 178 -10.39 -16.46 16.12
C ALA A 178 -10.28 -16.28 14.59
N PRO A 179 -9.17 -15.72 14.06
CA PRO A 179 -8.98 -15.55 12.62
C PRO A 179 -9.14 -16.84 11.80
N GLU A 180 -8.83 -18.00 12.39
CA GLU A 180 -8.98 -19.31 11.76
C GLU A 180 -10.44 -19.70 11.47
N GLU A 181 -11.41 -19.04 12.11
CA GLU A 181 -12.84 -19.21 11.85
C GLU A 181 -13.32 -18.40 10.63
N LEU A 182 -12.45 -17.59 10.01
CA LEU A 182 -12.78 -16.87 8.79
C LEU A 182 -13.16 -17.85 7.67
N GLY A 183 -14.13 -17.47 6.83
CA GLY A 183 -14.63 -18.27 5.71
C GLY A 183 -13.65 -18.47 4.55
N VAL A 184 -12.35 -18.62 4.81
CA VAL A 184 -11.30 -18.81 3.81
C VAL A 184 -10.52 -20.07 4.15
N LYS A 185 -10.39 -21.00 3.20
CA LYS A 185 -9.71 -22.28 3.42
C LYS A 185 -8.87 -22.68 2.23
N ALA A 186 -7.68 -23.22 2.51
CA ALA A 186 -6.93 -24.03 1.56
C ALA A 186 -7.46 -25.47 1.63
N VAL A 187 -8.06 -25.96 0.55
CA VAL A 187 -8.48 -27.37 0.42
C VAL A 187 -7.24 -28.26 0.20
N ASP A 188 -6.29 -27.74 -0.57
CA ASP A 188 -4.94 -28.23 -0.77
C ASP A 188 -4.02 -27.06 -1.12
N ASP A 189 -2.77 -27.32 -1.50
CA ASP A 189 -1.77 -26.28 -1.79
C ASP A 189 -2.17 -25.33 -2.92
N TYR A 190 -3.07 -25.74 -3.83
CA TYR A 190 -3.42 -24.98 -5.03
C TYR A 190 -4.93 -24.77 -5.20
N THR A 191 -5.72 -25.06 -4.16
CA THR A 191 -7.17 -24.89 -4.19
C THR A 191 -7.61 -24.05 -2.99
N LEU A 192 -8.06 -22.83 -3.26
CA LEU A 192 -8.59 -21.90 -2.27
C LEU A 192 -10.12 -21.90 -2.33
N THR A 193 -10.79 -21.92 -1.19
CA THR A 193 -12.23 -21.69 -1.08
C THR A 193 -12.51 -20.47 -0.22
N ILE A 194 -13.49 -19.67 -0.65
CA ILE A 194 -14.03 -18.52 0.08
C ILE A 194 -15.54 -18.71 0.22
N GLU A 195 -16.02 -18.82 1.46
CA GLU A 195 -17.44 -18.82 1.83
C GLU A 195 -17.87 -17.39 2.19
N THR A 196 -19.02 -16.95 1.69
CA THR A 196 -19.58 -15.62 1.93
C THR A 196 -20.92 -15.68 2.66
N ASP A 197 -21.23 -14.68 3.48
CA ASP A 197 -22.51 -14.62 4.25
C ASP A 197 -23.75 -14.36 3.36
N TYR A 198 -23.53 -13.83 2.16
CA TYR A 198 -24.54 -13.55 1.15
C TYR A 198 -23.91 -13.61 -0.25
N PRO A 199 -24.68 -13.69 -1.35
CA PRO A 199 -24.09 -13.72 -2.69
C PRO A 199 -23.33 -12.42 -3.02
N VAL A 200 -22.05 -12.56 -3.36
CA VAL A 200 -21.14 -11.44 -3.71
C VAL A 200 -20.68 -11.57 -5.16
N PRO A 201 -21.51 -11.21 -6.16
CA PRO A 201 -21.19 -11.45 -7.59
C PRO A 201 -19.97 -10.67 -8.09
N TYR A 202 -19.59 -9.61 -7.38
CA TYR A 202 -18.42 -8.79 -7.69
C TYR A 202 -17.14 -9.26 -6.97
N LEU A 203 -17.18 -10.35 -6.18
CA LEU A 203 -16.04 -10.84 -5.42
C LEU A 203 -14.81 -11.04 -6.31
N ILE A 204 -15.00 -11.63 -7.50
CA ILE A 204 -13.91 -11.84 -8.46
C ILE A 204 -13.20 -10.54 -8.87
N LYS A 205 -13.90 -9.41 -8.90
CA LYS A 205 -13.27 -8.12 -9.20
C LYS A 205 -12.46 -7.62 -8.02
N ILE A 206 -12.97 -7.78 -6.79
CA ILE A 206 -12.22 -7.43 -5.57
C ILE A 206 -10.98 -8.32 -5.41
N MET A 207 -11.04 -9.57 -5.88
CA MET A 207 -9.87 -10.47 -5.90
C MET A 207 -8.70 -9.95 -6.74
N ALA A 208 -8.88 -8.90 -7.55
CA ALA A 208 -7.79 -8.20 -8.22
C ALA A 208 -6.98 -7.30 -7.27
N ASP A 209 -7.63 -6.78 -6.22
CA ASP A 209 -7.05 -5.91 -5.20
C ASP A 209 -6.79 -6.68 -3.88
N ALA A 210 -6.94 -8.01 -3.88
CA ALA A 210 -6.56 -8.87 -2.76
C ALA A 210 -5.13 -9.36 -2.97
N TRP A 211 -4.15 -8.51 -2.64
CA TRP A 211 -2.75 -8.78 -2.92
C TRP A 211 -2.11 -9.72 -1.88
N VAL A 212 -1.78 -10.93 -2.30
CA VAL A 212 -1.27 -11.99 -1.41
C VAL A 212 0.08 -11.59 -0.80
N VAL A 213 0.31 -11.96 0.47
CA VAL A 213 1.57 -11.73 1.18
C VAL A 213 2.33 -13.04 1.46
N PRO A 214 3.67 -13.03 1.49
CA PRO A 214 4.48 -14.24 1.69
C PRO A 214 4.36 -14.71 3.14
N GLN A 215 3.53 -15.73 3.39
CA GLN A 215 3.24 -16.20 4.75
C GLN A 215 4.54 -16.57 5.48
N HIS A 216 5.48 -17.21 4.80
CA HIS A 216 6.76 -17.67 5.37
C HIS A 216 7.69 -16.53 5.81
N ILE A 217 7.47 -15.31 5.35
CA ILE A 217 8.23 -14.12 5.76
C ILE A 217 7.46 -13.32 6.79
N VAL A 218 6.19 -12.99 6.49
CA VAL A 218 5.41 -12.02 7.24
C VAL A 218 5.03 -12.57 8.61
N LYS A 219 4.64 -13.85 8.71
CA LYS A 219 4.12 -14.43 9.96
C LYS A 219 5.05 -14.26 11.17
N ASP A 220 6.37 -14.34 10.93
CA ASP A 220 7.40 -14.31 11.98
C ASP A 220 7.89 -12.88 12.28
N ARG A 221 7.36 -11.88 11.56
CA ARG A 221 7.79 -10.47 11.64
C ARG A 221 6.65 -9.52 11.98
N LEU A 222 5.42 -10.01 12.12
CA LEU A 222 4.23 -9.20 12.40
C LEU A 222 4.43 -8.22 13.58
N ASP A 223 5.14 -8.64 14.62
CA ASP A 223 5.36 -7.83 15.83
C ASP A 223 6.36 -6.69 15.63
N ASP A 224 7.35 -6.84 14.74
CA ASP A 224 8.44 -5.87 14.56
C ASP A 224 8.33 -5.04 13.27
N GLY A 225 7.46 -5.41 12.34
CA GLY A 225 7.29 -4.67 11.09
C GLY A 225 8.39 -4.92 10.06
N THR A 226 9.41 -5.73 10.36
CA THR A 226 10.66 -5.74 9.61
C THR A 226 10.54 -6.35 8.22
N TRP A 227 9.45 -7.06 7.91
CA TRP A 227 9.14 -7.52 6.55
C TRP A 227 8.91 -6.34 5.60
N ALA A 228 8.40 -5.22 6.11
CA ALA A 228 8.05 -4.03 5.35
C ALA A 228 9.01 -2.85 5.58
N LEU A 229 9.98 -2.98 6.50
CA LEU A 229 10.96 -1.95 6.84
C LEU A 229 12.38 -2.25 6.37
N ASN A 230 12.70 -3.53 6.13
CA ASN A 230 14.03 -3.96 5.71
C ASN A 230 13.97 -4.60 4.31
N PRO A 231 14.62 -4.01 3.29
CA PRO A 231 14.68 -4.57 1.94
C PRO A 231 15.15 -6.03 1.89
N ASP A 232 16.05 -6.44 2.79
CA ASP A 232 16.57 -7.82 2.83
C ASP A 232 15.50 -8.85 3.23
N ASN A 233 14.40 -8.41 3.86
CA ASN A 233 13.28 -9.25 4.21
C ASN A 233 12.15 -9.18 3.18
N TYR A 234 12.23 -8.32 2.16
CA TYR A 234 11.13 -8.12 1.22
C TYR A 234 11.09 -9.25 0.18
N VAL A 235 9.92 -9.87 0.07
CA VAL A 235 9.66 -10.95 -0.89
C VAL A 235 8.38 -10.61 -1.64
N SER A 236 8.46 -10.72 -2.96
CA SER A 236 7.45 -10.23 -3.89
C SER A 236 6.89 -11.38 -4.74
N ALA A 237 5.60 -11.30 -5.08
CA ALA A 237 4.98 -12.12 -6.12
C ALA A 237 4.76 -11.33 -7.43
N GLY A 238 5.08 -10.03 -7.43
CA GLY A 238 4.87 -9.12 -8.54
C GLY A 238 5.93 -9.25 -9.64
N PRO A 239 5.73 -8.52 -10.76
CA PRO A 239 6.69 -8.50 -11.87
C PRO A 239 8.04 -7.81 -11.54
N PHE A 240 8.11 -7.05 -10.44
CA PHE A 240 9.31 -6.34 -9.99
C PHE A 240 9.60 -6.62 -8.49
N VAL A 241 10.86 -6.42 -8.10
CA VAL A 241 11.37 -6.50 -6.72
C VAL A 241 12.14 -5.23 -6.41
#